data_AF-A0A4P5QY24-F1
#
_entry.id   AF-A0A4P5QY24-F1
#
_cell.length_a   1.000
_cell.length_b   1.000
_cell.length_c   1.000
_cell.angle_alpha   90.00
_cell.angle_beta   90.00
_cell.angle_gamma   90.00
#
_symmetry.space_group_name_H-M   'P 1'
#
loop_
_entity.id
_entity.type
_entity.pdbx_description
1 polymer ?
#
loop_
_entity_poly.entity_id
_entity_poly.type
_entity_poly.pdbx_seq_one_letter_code
_entity_poly.pdbx_strand_id
1 'polypeptide(L)' 'MSIKHQVLAAIQRLPDDISFADVNEEIAMLAAVQEAEDDIRERRLVSNSDMKSRIEEWVKR' A
#
# COMPACT_ATOMS: atom_id res chain seq x y z
N MET A 1 -13.47 6.45 -10.08
CA MET A 1 -12.66 7.69 -10.12
C MET A 1 -11.33 7.40 -10.81
N SER A 2 -10.75 8.36 -11.54
CA SER A 2 -9.38 8.21 -12.06
C SER A 2 -8.34 8.29 -10.93
N ILE A 3 -7.20 7.59 -11.07
CA ILE A 3 -6.05 7.63 -10.14
C ILE A 3 -5.66 9.07 -9.81
N LYS A 4 -5.61 9.95 -10.82
CA LYS A 4 -5.31 11.37 -10.63
C LYS A 4 -6.23 12.06 -9.62
N HIS A 5 -7.53 11.74 -9.66
CA HIS A 5 -8.51 12.33 -8.75
C HIS A 5 -8.35 11.77 -7.32
N GLN A 6 -8.01 10.49 -7.18
CA GLN A 6 -7.78 9.88 -5.87
C GLN A 6 -6.55 10.48 -5.19
N VAL A 7 -5.44 10.60 -5.93
CA VAL A 7 -4.21 11.23 -5.43
C VAL A 7 -4.44 12.70 -5.05
N LEU A 8 -5.14 13.47 -5.89
CA LEU A 8 -5.47 14.86 -5.56
C LEU A 8 -6.33 14.98 -4.31
N ALA A 9 -7.33 14.10 -4.13
CA ALA A 9 -8.19 14.10 -2.96
C ALA A 9 -7.42 13.73 -1.68
N ALA A 10 -6.41 12.85 -1.77
CA ALA A 10 -5.55 12.51 -0.64
C ALA A 10 -4.65 13.69 -0.27
N ILE A 11 -3.96 14.29 -1.25
CA ILE A 11 -3.10 15.47 -1.04
C ILE A 11 -3.88 16.62 -0.41
N GLN A 12 -5.13 16.86 -0.83
CA GLN A 12 -5.98 17.92 -0.27
C GLN A 12 -6.38 17.72 1.19
N ARG A 13 -6.24 16.51 1.75
CA ARG A 13 -6.51 16.22 3.16
C ARG A 13 -5.27 16.35 4.05
N LEU A 14 -4.08 16.44 3.45
CA LEU A 14 -2.84 16.55 4.19
C LEU A 14 -2.73 17.96 4.81
N PRO A 15 -2.10 18.09 5.99
CA PRO A 15 -1.80 19.39 6.59
C PRO A 15 -0.89 20.25 5.69
N ASP A 16 -1.00 21.57 5.79
CA ASP A 16 -0.17 22.50 5.01
C ASP A 16 1.31 22.49 5.42
N ASP A 17 1.64 22.03 6.63
CA ASP A 17 3.00 21.97 7.19
C ASP A 17 3.71 20.62 6.97
N ILE A 18 3.14 19.78 6.10
CA ILE A 18 3.65 18.46 5.78
C ILE A 18 4.95 18.51 4.96
N SER A 19 5.83 17.51 5.14
CA SER A 19 7.04 17.38 4.34
C SER A 19 6.78 16.64 3.02
N PHE A 20 7.68 16.80 2.05
CA PHE A 20 7.64 15.99 0.82
C PHE A 20 7.77 14.49 1.08
N ALA A 21 8.44 14.08 2.17
CA ALA A 21 8.57 12.67 2.52
C ALA A 21 7.21 12.07 2.89
N ASP A 22 6.44 12.77 3.72
CA ASP A 22 5.11 12.30 4.15
C ASP A 22 4.12 12.28 2.97
N VAL A 23 4.20 13.25 2.05
CA VAL A 23 3.39 13.24 0.81
C VAL A 23 3.70 12.01 -0.04
N ASN A 24 4.98 11.65 -0.16
CA ASN A 24 5.37 10.44 -0.90
C ASN A 24 4.90 9.17 -0.19
N GLU A 25 4.94 9.12 1.14
CA GLU A 25 4.43 8.00 1.94
C GLU A 25 2.92 7.82 1.72
N GLU A 26 2.14 8.88 1.72
CA GLU A 26 0.70 8.84 1.46
C GLU A 26 0.40 8.29 0.05
N ILE A 27 1.14 8.76 -0.97
CA ILE A 27 0.99 8.25 -2.34
C ILE A 27 1.37 6.78 -2.43
N ALA A 28 2.45 6.37 -1.75
CA ALA A 28 2.88 4.97 -1.70
C ALA A 28 1.82 4.08 -1.01
N MET A 29 1.18 4.57 0.04
CA MET A 29 0.08 3.87 0.72
C MET A 29 -1.11 3.66 -0.23
N LEU A 30 -1.52 4.67 -0.99
CA LEU A 30 -2.58 4.53 -1.99
C LEU A 30 -2.24 3.48 -3.07
N ALA A 31 -0.99 3.48 -3.54
CA ALA A 31 -0.52 2.50 -4.51
C ALA A 31 -0.56 1.07 -3.94
N ALA A 32 -0.13 0.88 -2.69
CA ALA A 32 -0.14 -0.41 -2.01
C ALA A 32 -1.58 -0.93 -1.80
N VAL A 33 -2.54 -0.05 -1.49
CA VAL A 33 -3.96 -0.44 -1.39
C VAL A 33 -4.47 -0.90 -2.76
N GLN A 34 -4.16 -0.18 -3.83
CA GLN A 34 -4.59 -0.57 -5.17
C GLN A 34 -4.00 -1.93 -5.59
N GLU A 35 -2.72 -2.16 -5.29
CA GLU A 35 -2.05 -3.44 -5.53
C GLU A 35 -2.73 -4.57 -4.76
N ALA A 36 -3.07 -4.34 -3.48
CA ALA A 36 -3.79 -5.33 -2.67
C ALA A 36 -5.18 -5.64 -3.24
N GLU A 37 -5.93 -4.65 -3.72
CA GLU A 37 -7.22 -4.87 -4.41
C GLU A 37 -7.05 -5.71 -5.67
N ASP A 38 -6.00 -5.46 -6.45
CA ASP A 38 -5.68 -6.21 -7.66
C ASP A 38 -5.30 -7.65 -7.33
N ASP A 39 -4.50 -7.87 -6.30
CA ASP A 39 -4.14 -9.21 -5.80
C ASP A 39 -5.37 -10.00 -5.32
N ILE A 40 -6.32 -9.34 -4.64
CA ILE A 40 -7.59 -9.96 -4.25
C ILE A 40 -8.38 -10.37 -5.50
N ARG A 41 -8.53 -9.44 -6.46
CA ARG A 41 -9.26 -9.68 -7.71
C ARG A 41 -8.68 -10.84 -8.50
N GLU A 42 -7.35 -10.94 -8.53
CA GLU A 42 -6.61 -11.93 -9.30
C GLU A 42 -6.30 -13.21 -8.50
N ARG A 43 -6.83 -13.31 -7.26
CA ARG A 43 -6.63 -14.45 -6.33
C ARG A 43 -5.16 -14.75 -6.05
N ARG A 44 -4.30 -13.74 -6.05
CA ARG A 44 -2.88 -13.81 -5.65
C ARG A 44 -2.71 -13.60 -4.14
N LEU A 45 -3.54 -14.29 -3.35
CA LEU A 45 -3.48 -14.20 -1.90
C LEU A 45 -2.83 -15.45 -1.30
N VAL A 46 -2.13 -15.27 -0.19
CA VAL A 46 -1.64 -16.38 0.64
C VAL A 46 -2.36 -16.36 1.98
N SER A 47 -2.47 -17.51 2.63
CA SER A 47 -3.01 -17.55 3.99
C SER A 47 -2.05 -16.90 4.99
N ASN A 48 -2.57 -16.41 6.10
CA ASN A 48 -1.74 -15.84 7.18
C ASN A 48 -0.73 -16.89 7.73
N SER A 49 -1.09 -18.17 7.76
CA SER A 49 -0.19 -19.25 8.16
C SER A 49 0.95 -19.47 7.17
N ASP A 50 0.67 -19.39 5.86
CA ASP A 50 1.69 -19.54 4.82
C ASP A 50 2.64 -18.35 4.82
N MET A 51 2.10 -17.13 4.96
CA MET A 51 2.89 -15.91 5.09
C MET A 51 3.84 -16.00 6.29
N LYS A 52 3.34 -16.39 7.46
CA LYS A 52 4.14 -16.54 8.68
C LYS A 52 5.29 -17.54 8.48
N SER A 53 4.98 -18.70 7.91
CA SER A 53 5.99 -19.74 7.63
C SER A 53 7.11 -19.21 6.73
N ARG A 54 6.79 -18.46 5.68
CA ARG A 54 7.78 -17.85 4.76
C ARG A 54 8.68 -16.83 5.46
N ILE A 55 8.11 -15.97 6.31
CA ILE A 55 8.88 -14.98 7.07
C ILE A 55 9.86 -15.69 8.01
N GLU A 56 9.41 -16.73 8.71
CA GLU A 56 10.26 -17.52 9.60
C GLU A 56 11.43 -18.20 8.86
N GLU A 57 11.24 -18.62 7.61
CA GLU A 57 12.32 -19.16 6.76
C GLU A 57 13.35 -18.10 6.38
N TRP A 58 12.93 -16.87 6.08
CA TRP A 58 13.85 -15.78 5.75
C TRP A 58 14.71 -15.36 6.94
N VAL A 59 14.15 -15.31 8.14
CA VAL A 59 14.87 -14.93 9.37
C VAL A 59 15.89 -15.99 9.81
N LYS A 60 15.72 -17.25 9.40
CA LYS A 60 16.63 -18.35 9.70
C LYS A 60 17.85 -18.42 8.76
N ARG A 61 17.89 -17.63 7.69
CA ARG A 61 19.06 -17.47 6.82
C ARG A 61 20.01 -16.42 7.38
#